data_AF-A0A9Q2WGP5-F1
#
_entry.id   AF-A0A9Q2WGP5-F1
#
_cell.length_a   1.000
_cell.length_b   1.000
_cell.length_c   1.000
_cell.angle_alpha   90.00
_cell.angle_beta   90.00
_cell.angle_gamma   90.00
#
_symmetry.space_group_name_H-M   'P 1'
#
loop_
_entity.id
_entity.type
_entity.pdbx_description
1 polymer ?
#
loop_
_entity_poly.entity_id
_entity_poly.type
_entity_poly.pdbx_seq_one_letter_code
_entity_poly.pdbx_strand_id
1 'polypeptide(L)'
;MNYDSYNEVLDYLRFFFNERVDSSIYLEKLMTLIEGSRTEKTVIIRAIYETYMQYVKQSRDGIKINAEEKEMWIDLLHHWQ
;
A
#
# COMPACT_ATOMS: atom_id res chain seq x y z
N MET A 1 -13.67 -1.23 4.44
CA MET A 1 -12.48 -1.62 5.23
C MET A 1 -12.58 -0.92 6.58
N ASN A 2 -12.38 -1.62 7.69
CA ASN A 2 -12.26 -0.96 8.99
C ASN A 2 -10.83 -0.42 9.16
N TYR A 3 -10.68 0.91 9.23
CA TYR A 3 -9.37 1.56 9.35
C TYR A 3 -8.71 1.34 10.71
N ASP A 4 -9.48 1.06 11.77
CA ASP A 4 -8.96 0.72 13.09
C ASP A 4 -8.44 -0.74 13.18
N SER A 5 -8.86 -1.57 12.22
CA SER A 5 -8.50 -2.99 12.19
C SER A 5 -7.20 -3.20 11.46
N TYR A 6 -6.14 -3.35 12.25
CA TYR A 6 -4.79 -3.63 11.79
C TYR A 6 -4.70 -4.72 10.71
N ASN A 7 -5.31 -5.89 10.96
CA ASN A 7 -5.25 -7.02 10.04
C ASN A 7 -6.06 -6.75 8.76
N GLU A 8 -7.22 -6.12 8.87
CA GLU A 8 -8.04 -5.79 7.69
C GLU A 8 -7.33 -4.80 6.76
N VAL A 9 -6.67 -3.78 7.31
CA VAL A 9 -5.89 -2.82 6.51
C VAL A 9 -4.78 -3.51 5.75
N LEU A 10 -4.04 -4.42 6.41
CA LEU A 10 -2.94 -5.14 5.77
C LEU A 10 -3.42 -6.20 4.77
N ASP A 11 -4.53 -6.90 5.05
CA ASP A 11 -5.15 -7.83 4.11
C ASP A 11 -5.63 -7.10 2.86
N TYR A 12 -6.26 -5.93 3.05
CA TYR A 12 -6.68 -5.08 1.95
C TYR A 12 -5.51 -4.60 1.10
N LEU A 13 -4.45 -4.06 1.72
CA LEU A 13 -3.27 -3.58 0.99
C LEU A 13 -2.60 -4.71 0.21
N ARG A 14 -2.54 -5.91 0.79
CA ARG A 14 -2.06 -7.10 0.09
C ARG A 14 -2.90 -7.41 -1.14
N PHE A 15 -4.23 -7.44 -1.01
CA PHE A 15 -5.12 -7.67 -2.14
C PHE A 15 -4.94 -6.60 -3.23
N PHE A 16 -4.99 -5.33 -2.82
CA PHE A 16 -4.81 -4.17 -3.69
C PHE A 16 -3.52 -4.25 -4.51
N PHE A 17 -2.37 -4.55 -3.88
CA PHE A 17 -1.11 -4.61 -4.62
C PHE A 17 -0.99 -5.82 -5.55
N ASN A 18 -1.61 -6.96 -5.23
CA ASN A 18 -1.63 -8.11 -6.13
C ASN A 18 -2.40 -7.82 -7.43
N GLU A 19 -3.42 -6.96 -7.38
CA GLU A 19 -4.15 -6.54 -8.58
C GLU A 19 -3.47 -5.39 -9.32
N ARG A 20 -2.75 -4.53 -8.60
CA ARG A 20 -2.27 -3.24 -9.12
C ARG A 20 -0.82 -3.22 -9.57
N VAL A 21 0.02 -4.11 -9.04
CA VAL A 21 1.48 -4.07 -9.23
C VAL A 21 1.94 -5.25 -10.08
N ASP A 22 2.19 -4.99 -11.36
CA ASP A 22 2.71 -6.00 -12.30
C ASP A 22 4.21 -6.26 -12.13
N SER A 23 4.94 -5.35 -11.47
CA SER A 23 6.37 -5.51 -11.24
C SER A 23 6.64 -6.40 -10.04
N SER A 24 7.16 -7.61 -10.28
CA SER A 24 7.53 -8.56 -9.23
C SER A 24 8.45 -7.96 -8.17
N ILE A 25 9.41 -7.13 -8.56
CA ILE A 25 10.35 -6.46 -7.63
C ILE A 25 9.62 -5.50 -6.69
N TYR A 26 8.67 -4.71 -7.22
CA TYR A 26 7.89 -3.79 -6.38
C TYR A 26 6.87 -4.52 -5.54
N LEU A 27 6.22 -5.54 -6.10
CA LEU A 27 5.27 -6.37 -5.38
C LEU A 27 5.95 -7.05 -4.19
N GLU A 28 7.11 -7.66 -4.39
CA GLU A 28 7.89 -8.29 -3.30
C GLU A 28 8.22 -7.29 -2.20
N LYS A 29 8.74 -6.10 -2.54
CA LYS A 29 9.05 -5.05 -1.56
C LYS A 29 7.82 -4.65 -0.74
N LEU A 30 6.67 -4.45 -1.40
CA LEU A 30 5.42 -4.09 -0.73
C LEU A 30 4.93 -5.21 0.19
N MET A 31 5.03 -6.47 -0.24
CA MET A 31 4.70 -7.62 0.61
C MET A 31 5.61 -7.73 1.83
N THR A 32 6.93 -7.51 1.66
CA THR A 32 7.87 -7.47 2.79
C THR A 32 7.50 -6.39 3.80
N LEU A 33 7.10 -5.20 3.35
CA LEU A 33 6.67 -4.12 4.25
C LEU A 33 5.36 -4.48 4.98
N ILE A 34 4.42 -5.13 4.30
CA ILE A 34 3.16 -5.59 4.91
C ILE A 34 3.44 -6.66 5.98
N GLU A 35 4.22 -7.69 5.67
CA GLU A 35 4.54 -8.77 6.60
C GLU A 35 5.45 -8.30 7.75
N GLY A 36 6.40 -7.39 7.46
CA GLY A 36 7.22 -6.73 8.46
C GLY A 36 6.37 -5.93 9.44
N SER A 37 5.41 -5.16 8.91
CA SER A 37 4.42 -4.47 9.75
C SER A 37 3.78 -5.47 10.70
N ARG A 38 3.24 -6.60 10.20
CA ARG A 38 2.51 -7.60 11.01
C ARG A 38 3.31 -8.08 12.20
N THR A 39 4.59 -8.33 11.97
CA THR A 39 5.51 -8.86 12.98
C THR A 39 5.82 -7.81 14.04
N GLU A 40 6.05 -6.56 13.63
CA GLU A 40 6.42 -5.46 14.53
C GLU A 40 5.21 -4.76 15.18
N LYS A 41 3.98 -5.13 14.79
CA LYS A 41 2.72 -4.46 15.18
C LYS A 41 2.73 -2.94 14.97
N THR A 42 3.55 -2.47 14.03
CA THR A 42 3.68 -1.06 13.67
C THR A 42 3.32 -0.95 12.20
N VAL A 43 2.26 -0.21 11.88
CA VAL A 43 1.88 -0.01 10.47
C VAL A 43 2.75 1.09 9.89
N ILE A 44 3.70 0.73 9.03
CA ILE A 44 4.51 1.71 8.30
C ILE A 44 3.79 2.17 7.02
N ILE A 45 2.53 2.65 7.14
CA ILE A 45 1.68 3.09 6.02
C ILE A 45 2.44 4.06 5.12
N ARG A 46 3.19 5.01 5.69
CA ARG A 46 3.98 5.97 4.91
C ARG A 46 5.03 5.28 4.03
N ALA A 47 5.77 4.31 4.55
CA ALA A 47 6.78 3.58 3.78
C ALA A 47 6.14 2.72 2.67
N ILE A 48 4.99 2.12 2.96
CA ILE A 48 4.19 1.37 1.98
C ILE A 48 3.74 2.32 0.85
N TYR A 49 3.15 3.47 1.20
CA TYR A 49 2.70 4.48 0.25
C TYR A 49 3.85 5.01 -0.62
N GLU A 50 4.98 5.39 -0.02
CA GLU A 50 6.13 5.90 -0.75
C GLU A 50 6.69 4.85 -1.73
N THR A 51 6.74 3.58 -1.32
CA THR A 51 7.18 2.47 -2.18
C THR A 51 6.24 2.29 -3.37
N TYR A 52 4.93 2.36 -3.13
CA TYR A 52 3.93 2.28 -4.21
C TYR A 52 4.00 3.48 -5.17
N MET A 53 4.20 4.70 -4.65
CA MET A 53 4.35 5.89 -5.48
C MET A 53 5.62 5.85 -6.35
N GLN A 54 6.69 5.23 -5.86
CA GLN A 54 7.89 4.98 -6.67
C GLN A 54 7.58 4.04 -7.84
N TYR A 55 6.81 2.97 -7.60
CA TYR A 55 6.34 2.07 -8.65
C TYR A 55 5.50 2.83 -9.70
N VAL A 56 4.49 3.59 -9.25
CA VAL A 56 3.62 4.40 -10.11
C VAL A 56 4.44 5.35 -11.00
N LYS A 57 5.44 6.02 -10.41
CA LYS A 57 6.33 6.96 -11.13
C LYS A 57 7.22 6.27 -12.16
N GLN A 58 7.65 5.03 -11.90
CA GLN A 58 8.56 4.27 -12.76
C GLN A 58 7.84 3.41 -13.79
N SER A 59 6.53 3.19 -13.65
CA SER A 59 5.73 2.49 -14.63
C SER A 59 5.66 3.28 -15.94
N ARG A 60 6.13 2.65 -17.03
CA ARG A 60 6.23 3.28 -18.37
C ARG A 60 4.88 3.71 -18.92
N ASP A 61 3.81 3.00 -18.57
CA ASP A 61 2.47 3.24 -19.09
C ASP A 61 1.71 4.31 -18.29
N GLY A 62 2.33 4.89 -17.26
CA GLY A 62 1.73 5.96 -16.45
C GLY A 62 0.50 5.44 -15.70
N ILE A 63 0.73 4.75 -14.60
CA ILE A 63 -0.37 4.27 -13.75
C ILE A 63 -1.19 5.46 -13.26
N LYS A 64 -2.44 5.51 -13.69
CA LYS A 64 -3.38 6.56 -13.28
C LYS A 64 -4.01 6.18 -11.95
N ILE A 65 -3.68 6.92 -10.90
CA ILE A 65 -4.36 6.86 -9.60
C ILE A 65 -5.72 7.55 -9.79
N ASN A 66 -6.81 6.84 -9.52
CA ASN A 66 -8.16 7.40 -9.60
C ASN A 66 -8.52 8.15 -8.30
N ALA A 67 -9.68 8.82 -8.28
CA ALA A 67 -10.08 9.63 -7.12
C ALA A 67 -10.28 8.77 -5.85
N GLU A 68 -10.90 7.59 -5.99
CA GLU A 68 -11.17 6.67 -4.89
C GLU A 68 -9.86 6.15 -4.25
N GLU A 69 -8.88 5.75 -5.07
CA GLU A 69 -7.57 5.30 -4.63
C GLU A 69 -6.83 6.43 -3.91
N LYS A 70 -6.96 7.67 -4.39
CA LYS A 70 -6.37 8.83 -3.74
C LYS A 70 -6.99 9.10 -2.37
N GLU A 71 -8.32 9.07 -2.27
CA GLU A 71 -9.05 9.25 -1.00
C GLU A 71 -8.69 8.16 0.01
N MET A 72 -8.66 6.90 -0.44
CA MET A 72 -8.22 5.77 0.37
C MET A 72 -6.81 5.99 0.97
N TRP A 73 -5.85 6.46 0.16
CA TRP A 73 -4.51 6.75 0.65
C TRP A 73 -4.47 7.90 1.65
N ILE A 74 -5.29 8.94 1.45
CA ILE A 74 -5.43 10.05 2.40
C ILE A 74 -5.95 9.54 3.73
N ASP A 75 -7.00 8.72 3.72
CA ASP A 75 -7.60 8.18 4.96
C ASP A 75 -6.63 7.26 5.69
N LEU A 76 -5.92 6.38 4.98
CA LEU A 76 -4.89 5.51 5.55
C LEU A 76 -3.75 6.31 6.20
N LEU A 77 -3.27 7.35 5.52
CA LEU A 77 -2.18 8.18 6.03
C LEU A 77 -2.63 9.02 7.22
N HIS A 78 -3.84 9.60 7.21
CA HIS A 78 -4.35 10.37 8.34
C HIS A 78 -4.63 9.51 9.58
N HIS A 79 -5.09 8.27 9.40
CA HIS A 79 -5.45 7.41 10.52
C HIS A 79 -4.22 6.84 11.25
N TRP A 80 -3.17 6.50 10.50
CA TRP A 80 -2.01 5.77 11.01
C TRP A 80 -0.73 6.62 11.14
N GLN A 81 -0.82 7.96 10.99
CA GLN A 81 0.26 8.91 11.30
C GLN A 81 -0.01 9.67 12.61
#